data_AF-A0AAU6HIE6-F1
#
_entry.id   AF-A0AAU6HIE6-F1
#
_cell.length_a   1.000
_cell.length_b   1.000
_cell.length_c   1.000
_cell.angle_alpha   90.00
_cell.angle_beta   90.00
_cell.angle_gamma   90.00
#
_symmetry.space_group_name_H-M   'P 1'
#
loop_
_entity.id
_entity.type
_entity.pdbx_description
1 polymer ?
#
loop_
_entity_poly.entity_id
_entity_poly.type
_entity_poly.pdbx_seq_one_letter_code
_entity_poly.pdbx_strand_id
1 'polypeptide(L)'
;MPADPTALPTERTTGAPQERGHGTSLAALTGRGAAGRGGRVRGAITVIADRIIDTAPRIPVRDLATLRAQFPGLTPEDLADKLVAGACAATATVGAGVGAAAMLPVPPAMPAELAAEVTGVASVEIKLIAELHEVYGLRPAGNFRQRAMACVTSWTEERGIDVTKPASLNFALGGQMRRELRRQIMKRTLRNLPNLTPFMIGAAVGAFINRRDTGKLAERIRKDLRAHQIPWDALPGSAPDAPPHD
;
A
#
# COMPACT_ATOMS: atom_id res chain seq x y z
N MET A 1 51.69 40.93 -66.31
CA MET A 1 52.78 41.28 -65.37
C MET A 1 53.70 42.30 -66.05
N PRO A 2 54.33 43.25 -65.34
CA PRO A 2 54.91 43.05 -64.00
C PRO A 2 54.36 43.97 -62.90
N ALA A 3 54.61 43.53 -61.67
CA ALA A 3 54.44 44.23 -60.42
C ALA A 3 55.68 45.09 -60.11
N ASP A 4 55.50 46.19 -59.38
CA ASP A 4 56.57 46.94 -58.73
C ASP A 4 56.68 46.48 -57.25
N PRO A 5 57.85 46.01 -56.79
CA PRO A 5 58.11 45.57 -55.43
C PRO A 5 58.71 46.72 -54.61
N THR A 6 58.22 46.96 -53.39
CA THR A 6 59.01 47.35 -52.19
C THR A 6 58.07 47.78 -51.08
N ALA A 7 57.82 46.87 -50.13
CA ALA A 7 57.76 47.15 -48.69
C ALA A 7 57.46 45.85 -47.93
N LEU A 8 58.49 45.26 -47.32
CA LEU A 8 58.41 44.29 -46.23
C LEU A 8 59.07 44.96 -44.99
N PRO A 9 59.02 44.37 -43.78
CA PRO A 9 57.85 44.02 -42.98
C PRO A 9 58.05 44.44 -41.50
N THR A 10 57.02 44.42 -40.65
CA THR A 10 57.22 44.20 -39.20
C THR A 10 56.06 43.43 -38.57
N GLU A 11 56.28 42.13 -38.50
CA GLU A 11 56.08 41.23 -37.35
C GLU A 11 54.89 41.34 -36.38
N ARG A 12 54.40 40.12 -36.09
CA ARG A 12 53.77 39.59 -34.85
C ARG A 12 52.29 39.98 -34.65
N THR A 13 51.34 39.05 -34.76
CA THR A 13 51.28 37.83 -33.92
C THR A 13 50.54 36.69 -34.62
N THR A 14 51.08 35.52 -34.34
CA THR A 14 50.78 34.13 -34.67
C THR A 14 49.30 33.72 -34.56
N GLY A 15 48.81 33.06 -35.61
CA GLY A 15 48.14 31.76 -35.56
C GLY A 15 46.81 31.63 -34.80
N ALA A 16 45.70 31.58 -35.55
CA ALA A 16 44.94 30.35 -35.84
C ALA A 16 43.43 30.64 -36.02
N PRO A 17 42.85 30.26 -37.16
CA PRO A 17 41.41 30.20 -37.36
C PRO A 17 40.91 28.82 -36.91
N GLN A 18 40.02 28.75 -35.93
CA GLN A 18 39.36 27.48 -35.61
C GLN A 18 37.89 27.70 -35.25
N GLU A 19 37.08 27.56 -36.29
CA GLU A 19 35.82 26.83 -36.34
C GLU A 19 34.85 26.98 -35.18
N ARG A 20 33.71 27.59 -35.51
CA ARG A 20 32.43 27.46 -34.81
C ARG A 20 31.97 25.99 -34.85
N GLY A 21 32.54 25.16 -33.99
CA GLY A 21 31.98 23.86 -33.62
C GLY A 21 31.01 24.04 -32.46
N HIS A 22 29.71 23.98 -32.74
CA HIS A 22 28.68 23.79 -31.70
C HIS A 22 28.84 22.38 -31.11
N GLY A 23 29.80 22.22 -30.21
CA GLY A 23 29.84 21.09 -29.29
C GLY A 23 28.75 21.28 -28.25
N THR A 24 27.53 20.83 -28.56
CA THR A 24 26.50 20.59 -27.54
C THR A 24 27.08 19.64 -26.51
N SER A 25 27.56 20.21 -25.41
CA SER A 25 28.14 19.47 -24.31
C SER A 25 27.10 18.45 -23.80
N LEU A 26 27.45 17.17 -23.92
CA LEU A 26 26.76 16.03 -23.32
C LEU A 26 26.69 16.12 -21.78
N ALA A 27 27.19 17.19 -21.16
CA ALA A 27 27.04 17.49 -19.74
C ALA A 27 25.64 18.00 -19.35
N ALA A 28 24.76 18.36 -20.29
CA ALA A 28 23.38 18.76 -19.98
C ALA A 28 22.41 17.57 -19.75
N LEU A 29 22.85 16.33 -19.97
CA LEU A 29 22.00 15.13 -19.84
C LEU A 29 22.17 14.36 -18.53
N THR A 30 23.12 14.72 -17.66
CA THR A 30 23.37 14.00 -16.39
C THR A 30 22.69 14.63 -15.17
N GLY A 31 22.14 15.85 -15.28
CA GLY A 31 21.50 16.56 -14.16
C GLY A 31 20.02 16.22 -13.89
N ARG A 32 19.34 15.43 -14.74
CA ARG A 32 17.90 15.11 -14.59
C ARG A 32 17.60 13.71 -14.04
N GLY A 33 18.58 13.03 -13.46
CA GLY A 33 18.43 11.64 -13.00
C GLY A 33 17.75 11.47 -11.62
N ALA A 34 18.06 12.34 -10.65
CA ALA A 34 17.63 12.14 -9.26
C ALA A 34 16.24 12.72 -8.95
N ALA A 35 15.95 13.94 -9.40
CA ALA A 35 14.65 14.59 -9.21
C ALA A 35 13.51 13.86 -9.95
N GLY A 36 13.80 13.25 -11.11
CA GLY A 36 12.82 12.53 -11.93
C GLY A 36 12.50 11.12 -11.43
N ARG A 37 13.38 10.48 -10.66
CA ARG A 37 13.17 9.13 -10.12
C ARG A 37 12.40 9.15 -8.81
N GLY A 38 12.71 10.09 -7.91
CA GLY A 38 11.94 10.33 -6.68
C GLY A 38 10.51 10.80 -6.94
N GLY A 39 10.30 11.67 -7.94
CA GLY A 39 8.96 12.13 -8.34
C GLY A 39 8.07 11.01 -8.90
N ARG A 40 8.64 10.11 -9.72
CA ARG A 40 7.92 8.96 -10.31
C ARG A 40 7.49 7.93 -9.26
N VAL A 41 8.38 7.58 -8.32
CA VAL A 41 8.05 6.68 -7.21
C VAL A 41 6.95 7.27 -6.33
N ARG A 42 7.04 8.57 -6.01
CA ARG A 42 6.04 9.26 -5.20
C ARG A 42 4.67 9.35 -5.89
N GLY A 43 4.66 9.53 -7.22
CA GLY A 43 3.46 9.45 -8.05
C GLY A 43 2.80 8.07 -7.99
N ALA A 44 3.58 6.99 -8.16
CA ALA A 44 3.08 5.62 -8.10
C ALA A 44 2.47 5.26 -6.74
N ILE A 45 3.12 5.64 -5.63
CA ILE A 45 2.61 5.44 -4.27
C ILE A 45 1.27 6.19 -4.07
N THR A 46 1.16 7.41 -4.61
CA THR A 46 -0.08 8.19 -4.50
C THR A 46 -1.25 7.50 -5.21
N VAL A 47 -1.00 6.96 -6.41
CA VAL A 47 -2.02 6.21 -7.17
C VAL A 47 -2.47 4.95 -6.42
N ILE A 48 -1.55 4.21 -5.80
CA ILE A 48 -1.87 3.03 -5.00
C ILE A 48 -2.69 3.42 -3.75
N ALA A 49 -2.28 4.48 -3.04
CA ALA A 49 -3.01 4.97 -1.88
C ALA A 49 -4.45 5.37 -2.23
N ASP A 50 -4.62 6.08 -3.36
CA ASP A 50 -5.95 6.46 -3.86
C ASP A 50 -6.79 5.25 -4.21
N ARG A 51 -6.18 4.25 -4.87
CA ARG A 51 -6.85 2.98 -5.22
C ARG A 51 -7.35 2.26 -3.96
N ILE A 52 -6.54 2.19 -2.90
CA ILE A 52 -6.92 1.55 -1.63
C ILE A 52 -8.08 2.32 -0.97
N ILE A 53 -7.98 3.65 -0.88
CA ILE A 53 -9.03 4.50 -0.28
C ILE A 53 -10.36 4.36 -1.04
N ASP A 54 -10.31 4.29 -2.37
CA ASP A 54 -11.51 4.14 -3.19
C ASP A 54 -12.08 2.71 -3.18
N THR A 55 -11.23 1.70 -2.98
CA THR A 55 -11.64 0.29 -2.96
C THR A 55 -12.19 -0.11 -1.60
N ALA A 56 -11.64 0.42 -0.50
CA ALA A 56 -11.95 -0.02 0.86
C ALA A 56 -13.46 -0.04 1.21
N PRO A 57 -14.27 0.98 0.87
CA PRO A 57 -15.71 0.96 1.16
C PRO A 57 -16.51 -0.09 0.38
N ARG A 58 -15.91 -0.72 -0.64
CA ARG A 58 -16.53 -1.75 -1.49
C ARG A 58 -16.13 -3.17 -1.08
N ILE A 59 -15.21 -3.31 -0.13
CA ILE A 59 -14.78 -4.61 0.37
C ILE A 59 -15.95 -5.22 1.16
N PRO A 60 -16.44 -6.41 0.78
CA PRO A 60 -17.51 -7.07 1.53
C PRO A 60 -16.97 -7.53 2.88
N VAL A 61 -17.60 -7.07 3.97
CA VAL A 61 -17.28 -7.48 5.34
C VAL A 61 -18.43 -8.33 5.86
N ARG A 62 -18.12 -9.53 6.34
CA ARG A 62 -19.11 -10.42 6.97
C ARG A 62 -19.25 -10.01 8.43
N ASP A 63 -20.49 -9.78 8.87
CA ASP A 63 -20.76 -9.55 10.28
C ASP A 63 -20.66 -10.84 11.09
N LEU A 64 -20.66 -10.71 12.42
CA LEU A 64 -20.53 -11.85 13.32
C LEU A 64 -21.59 -12.93 13.09
N ALA A 65 -22.85 -12.54 12.81
CA ALA A 65 -23.92 -13.48 12.52
C ALA A 65 -23.62 -14.32 11.26
N THR A 66 -23.20 -13.65 10.18
CA THR A 66 -22.79 -14.29 8.93
C THR A 66 -21.58 -15.21 9.14
N LEU A 67 -20.61 -14.79 9.95
CA LEU A 67 -19.42 -15.59 10.26
C LEU A 67 -19.77 -16.84 11.07
N ARG A 68 -20.63 -16.73 12.09
CA ARG A 68 -21.11 -17.88 12.88
C ARG A 68 -21.93 -18.85 12.06
N ALA A 69 -22.70 -18.37 11.08
CA ALA A 69 -23.42 -19.23 10.15
C ALA A 69 -22.47 -19.99 9.20
N GLN A 70 -21.39 -19.35 8.72
CA GLN A 70 -20.39 -19.98 7.86
C GLN A 70 -19.49 -20.97 8.62
N PHE A 71 -19.24 -20.71 9.90
CA PHE A 71 -18.33 -21.47 10.74
C PHE A 71 -18.99 -21.84 12.08
N PRO A 72 -19.99 -22.74 12.04
CA PRO A 72 -20.74 -23.11 13.23
C PRO A 72 -19.85 -23.80 14.27
N GLY A 73 -20.11 -23.52 15.55
CA GLY A 73 -19.46 -24.18 16.68
C GLY A 73 -18.04 -23.70 17.02
N LEU A 74 -17.49 -22.73 16.29
CA LEU A 74 -16.18 -22.15 16.62
C LEU A 74 -16.28 -21.13 17.74
N THR A 75 -15.30 -21.15 18.64
CA THR A 75 -15.10 -20.07 19.62
C THR A 75 -14.62 -18.79 18.91
N PRO A 76 -14.64 -17.62 19.58
CA PRO A 76 -14.09 -16.39 18.99
C PRO A 76 -12.64 -16.55 18.52
N GLU A 77 -11.82 -17.26 19.28
CA GLU A 77 -10.41 -17.47 18.96
C GLU A 77 -10.21 -18.46 17.81
N ASP A 78 -10.97 -19.57 17.79
CA ASP A 78 -10.90 -20.53 16.68
C ASP A 78 -11.40 -19.91 15.36
N LEU A 79 -12.43 -19.06 15.45
CA LEU A 79 -12.93 -18.31 14.30
C LEU A 79 -11.90 -17.30 13.81
N ALA A 80 -11.25 -16.56 14.72
CA ALA A 80 -10.16 -15.66 14.38
C ALA A 80 -8.99 -16.42 13.71
N ASP A 81 -8.57 -17.56 14.25
CA ASP A 81 -7.52 -18.41 13.65
C ASP A 81 -7.88 -18.83 12.22
N LYS A 82 -9.14 -19.22 11.99
CA LYS A 82 -9.63 -19.62 10.67
C LYS A 82 -9.64 -18.46 9.67
N LEU A 83 -10.04 -17.27 10.11
CA LEU A 83 -10.00 -16.05 9.28
C LEU A 83 -8.56 -15.67 8.92
N VAL A 84 -7.64 -15.74 9.89
CA VAL A 84 -6.21 -15.46 9.66
C VAL A 84 -5.60 -16.47 8.70
N ALA A 85 -5.88 -17.76 8.86
CA ALA A 85 -5.41 -18.79 7.94
C ALA A 85 -5.89 -18.55 6.51
N GLY A 86 -7.18 -18.19 6.34
CA GLY A 86 -7.76 -17.83 5.04
C GLY A 86 -7.11 -16.60 4.41
N ALA A 87 -6.89 -15.54 5.20
CA ALA A 87 -6.24 -14.32 4.72
C ALA A 87 -4.77 -14.59 4.31
N CYS A 88 -4.02 -15.33 5.13
CA CYS A 88 -2.65 -15.76 4.83
C CYS A 88 -2.56 -16.56 3.52
N ALA A 89 -3.51 -17.44 3.25
CA ALA A 89 -3.55 -18.21 2.00
C ALA A 89 -3.89 -17.33 0.79
N ALA A 90 -4.83 -16.39 0.96
CA ALA A 90 -5.21 -15.46 -0.10
C ALA A 90 -4.06 -14.51 -0.47
N THR A 91 -3.35 -13.92 0.49
CA THR A 91 -2.21 -13.04 0.21
C THR A 91 -1.01 -13.80 -0.35
N ALA A 92 -0.79 -15.04 0.08
CA ALA A 92 0.20 -15.93 -0.53
C ALA A 92 -0.10 -16.17 -2.02
N THR A 93 -1.37 -16.36 -2.39
CA THR A 93 -1.79 -16.56 -3.78
C THR A 93 -1.54 -15.30 -4.63
N VAL A 94 -1.84 -14.12 -4.09
CA VAL A 94 -1.53 -12.84 -4.77
C VAL A 94 -0.03 -12.70 -5.00
N GLY A 95 0.79 -12.95 -3.97
CA GLY A 95 2.25 -12.92 -4.07
C GLY A 95 2.83 -13.95 -5.03
N ALA A 96 2.24 -15.14 -5.10
CA ALA A 96 2.63 -16.18 -6.05
C ALA A 96 2.36 -15.75 -7.49
N GLY A 97 1.18 -15.18 -7.77
CA GLY A 97 0.78 -14.75 -9.11
C GLY A 97 1.70 -13.67 -9.68
N VAL A 98 2.02 -12.65 -8.87
CA VAL A 98 2.90 -11.56 -9.31
C VAL A 98 4.37 -12.01 -9.34
N GLY A 99 4.80 -12.82 -8.36
CA GLY A 99 6.12 -13.45 -8.40
C GLY A 99 6.32 -14.37 -9.61
N ALA A 100 5.26 -14.98 -10.15
CA ALA A 100 5.31 -15.73 -11.40
C ALA A 100 5.40 -14.81 -12.63
N ALA A 101 4.61 -13.73 -12.68
CA ALA A 101 4.65 -12.74 -13.76
C ALA A 101 6.03 -12.07 -13.89
N ALA A 102 6.71 -11.86 -12.76
CA ALA A 102 8.09 -11.37 -12.70
C ALA A 102 9.13 -12.25 -13.43
N MET A 103 8.81 -13.53 -13.70
CA MET A 103 9.69 -14.45 -14.43
C MET A 103 9.46 -14.42 -15.95
N LEU A 104 8.48 -13.64 -16.44
CA LEU A 104 8.19 -13.54 -17.88
C LEU A 104 9.23 -12.64 -18.60
N PRO A 105 9.58 -12.93 -19.88
CA PRO A 105 10.62 -12.20 -20.62
C PRO A 105 10.36 -10.70 -20.78
N VAL A 106 9.08 -10.31 -20.84
CA VAL A 106 8.61 -8.93 -20.78
C VAL A 106 7.34 -8.94 -19.94
N PRO A 107 7.39 -8.68 -18.63
CA PRO A 107 6.18 -8.69 -17.83
C PRO A 107 5.30 -7.52 -18.30
N PRO A 108 4.10 -7.79 -18.84
CA PRO A 108 3.27 -6.77 -19.45
C PRO A 108 2.79 -5.78 -18.38
N ALA A 109 3.31 -4.55 -18.42
CA ALA A 109 2.93 -3.47 -17.51
C ALA A 109 3.25 -3.69 -16.02
N MET A 110 4.50 -4.05 -15.70
CA MET A 110 5.06 -4.14 -14.32
C MET A 110 4.56 -3.09 -13.31
N PRO A 111 4.42 -1.78 -13.62
CA PRO A 111 3.89 -0.81 -12.65
C PRO A 111 2.41 -1.05 -12.29
N ALA A 112 1.60 -1.54 -13.24
CA ALA A 112 0.20 -1.87 -13.02
C ALA A 112 0.06 -3.18 -12.26
N GLU A 113 0.89 -4.19 -12.56
CA GLU A 113 0.91 -5.47 -11.83
C GLU A 113 1.29 -5.28 -10.36
N LEU A 114 2.30 -4.47 -10.06
CA LEU A 114 2.67 -4.09 -8.68
C LEU A 114 1.56 -3.33 -7.96
N ALA A 115 0.90 -2.39 -8.63
CA ALA A 115 -0.22 -1.66 -8.04
C ALA A 115 -1.42 -2.58 -7.75
N ALA A 116 -1.68 -3.55 -8.64
CA ALA A 116 -2.69 -4.57 -8.46
C ALA A 116 -2.33 -5.52 -7.30
N GLU A 117 -1.06 -5.91 -7.17
CA GLU A 117 -0.56 -6.73 -6.05
C GLU A 117 -0.85 -6.04 -4.71
N VAL A 118 -0.35 -4.81 -4.55
CA VAL A 118 -0.46 -4.07 -3.30
C VAL A 118 -1.93 -3.80 -2.95
N THR A 119 -2.74 -3.43 -3.94
CA THR A 119 -4.18 -3.21 -3.73
C THR A 119 -4.90 -4.52 -3.37
N GLY A 120 -4.52 -5.63 -3.99
CA GLY A 120 -5.09 -6.96 -3.72
C GLY A 120 -4.78 -7.44 -2.31
N VAL A 121 -3.51 -7.39 -1.90
CA VAL A 121 -3.07 -7.71 -0.53
C VAL A 121 -3.76 -6.80 0.48
N ALA A 122 -3.76 -5.48 0.24
CA ALA A 122 -4.43 -4.53 1.13
C ALA A 122 -5.93 -4.83 1.26
N SER A 123 -6.61 -5.24 0.18
CA SER A 123 -8.03 -5.56 0.23
C SER A 123 -8.32 -6.80 1.10
N VAL A 124 -7.46 -7.82 1.03
CA VAL A 124 -7.56 -9.01 1.90
C VAL A 124 -7.28 -8.65 3.36
N GLU A 125 -6.24 -7.86 3.61
CA GLU A 125 -5.83 -7.45 4.95
C GLU A 125 -6.88 -6.53 5.62
N ILE A 126 -7.43 -5.56 4.89
CA ILE A 126 -8.52 -4.69 5.38
C ILE A 126 -9.77 -5.52 5.70
N LYS A 127 -10.12 -6.50 4.85
CA LYS A 127 -11.24 -7.41 5.12
C LYS A 127 -10.99 -8.20 6.40
N LEU A 128 -9.80 -8.77 6.56
CA LEU A 128 -9.42 -9.51 7.75
C LEU A 128 -9.55 -8.64 9.00
N ILE A 129 -9.00 -7.43 8.99
CA ILE A 129 -9.09 -6.48 10.12
C ILE A 129 -10.55 -6.22 10.46
N ALA A 130 -11.38 -5.90 9.47
CA ALA A 130 -12.79 -5.62 9.69
C ALA A 130 -13.54 -6.82 10.30
N GLU A 131 -13.31 -8.03 9.79
CA GLU A 131 -13.96 -9.25 10.30
C GLU A 131 -13.43 -9.64 11.69
N LEU A 132 -12.16 -9.39 11.99
CA LEU A 132 -11.65 -9.56 13.36
C LEU A 132 -12.33 -8.58 14.33
N HIS A 133 -12.56 -7.33 13.94
CA HIS A 133 -13.33 -6.40 14.78
C HIS A 133 -14.77 -6.90 15.04
N GLU A 134 -15.40 -7.56 14.07
CA GLU A 134 -16.70 -8.22 14.28
C GLU A 134 -16.57 -9.40 15.27
N VAL A 135 -15.57 -10.26 15.11
CA VAL A 135 -15.32 -11.43 15.98
C VAL A 135 -15.04 -11.02 17.42
N TYR A 136 -14.28 -9.96 17.65
CA TYR A 136 -13.94 -9.45 18.98
C TYR A 136 -15.00 -8.51 19.58
N GLY A 137 -16.12 -8.28 18.87
CA GLY A 137 -17.21 -7.43 19.35
C GLY A 137 -16.89 -5.93 19.32
N LEU A 138 -15.84 -5.53 18.60
CA LEU A 138 -15.28 -4.17 18.56
C LEU A 138 -15.56 -3.47 17.23
N ARG A 139 -16.72 -3.77 16.62
CA ARG A 139 -17.14 -3.21 15.34
C ARG A 139 -17.05 -1.67 15.36
N PRO A 140 -16.31 -1.02 14.44
CA PRO A 140 -16.23 0.44 14.39
C PRO A 140 -17.61 1.08 14.21
N ALA A 141 -17.84 2.20 14.89
CA ALA A 141 -19.09 2.95 14.78
C ALA A 141 -19.22 3.70 13.44
N GLY A 142 -20.44 4.14 13.12
CA GLY A 142 -20.72 4.97 11.93
C GLY A 142 -21.29 4.19 10.74
N ASN A 143 -21.36 4.82 9.56
CA ASN A 143 -21.83 4.17 8.33
C ASN A 143 -20.73 3.30 7.68
N PHE A 144 -21.08 2.50 6.67
CA PHE A 144 -20.14 1.57 6.02
C PHE A 144 -18.83 2.24 5.54
N ARG A 145 -18.89 3.49 5.06
CA ARG A 145 -17.71 4.24 4.63
C ARG A 145 -16.83 4.64 5.81
N GLN A 146 -17.43 5.09 6.91
CA GLN A 146 -16.70 5.43 8.13
C GLN A 146 -15.98 4.19 8.70
N ARG A 147 -16.66 3.04 8.72
CA ARG A 147 -16.07 1.76 9.17
C ARG A 147 -14.92 1.32 8.27
N ALA A 148 -15.10 1.40 6.96
CA ALA A 148 -14.04 1.09 6.01
C ALA A 148 -12.82 2.00 6.21
N MET A 149 -13.02 3.29 6.46
CA MET A 149 -11.91 4.21 6.74
C MET A 149 -11.24 3.94 8.08
N ALA A 150 -11.99 3.55 9.12
CA ALA A 150 -11.39 3.10 10.39
C ALA A 150 -10.49 1.87 10.18
N CYS A 151 -10.93 0.90 9.37
CA CYS A 151 -10.14 -0.29 9.04
C CYS A 151 -8.89 0.06 8.21
N VAL A 152 -8.99 1.01 7.26
CA VAL A 152 -7.83 1.51 6.50
C VAL A 152 -6.82 2.19 7.42
N THR A 153 -7.28 2.97 8.40
CA THR A 153 -6.41 3.62 9.38
C THR A 153 -5.67 2.58 10.23
N SER A 154 -6.38 1.60 10.79
CA SER A 154 -5.79 0.49 11.56
C SER A 154 -4.81 -0.36 10.71
N TRP A 155 -5.17 -0.66 9.45
CA TRP A 155 -4.28 -1.35 8.51
C TRP A 155 -2.98 -0.57 8.26
N THR A 156 -3.11 0.75 8.12
CA THR A 156 -1.99 1.66 7.93
C THR A 156 -1.07 1.58 9.17
N GLU A 157 -1.61 1.83 10.37
CA GLU A 157 -0.89 1.79 11.65
C GLU A 157 -0.03 0.52 11.81
N GLU A 158 -0.62 -0.66 11.56
CA GLU A 158 0.02 -1.95 11.82
C GLU A 158 1.05 -2.41 10.79
N ARG A 159 0.99 -1.91 9.55
CA ARG A 159 2.09 -2.06 8.58
C ARG A 159 3.32 -1.20 8.93
N GLY A 160 3.36 -0.63 10.13
CA GLY A 160 4.43 0.25 10.60
C GLY A 160 4.25 1.70 10.12
N ILE A 161 2.99 2.12 9.93
CA ILE A 161 2.60 3.49 9.57
C ILE A 161 1.90 4.12 10.80
N ASP A 162 2.60 4.15 11.93
CA ASP A 162 2.18 4.60 13.27
C ASP A 162 1.32 5.88 13.30
N VAL A 163 0.02 5.82 13.58
CA VAL A 163 -0.83 7.00 13.83
C VAL A 163 -0.95 7.20 15.33
N THR A 164 -0.11 8.09 15.84
CA THR A 164 -0.26 8.58 17.19
C THR A 164 -1.49 9.49 17.30
N LYS A 165 -2.50 8.95 18.01
CA LYS A 165 -3.71 9.54 18.61
C LYS A 165 -4.97 9.70 17.72
N PRO A 166 -6.07 8.99 18.04
CA PRO A 166 -7.39 9.36 17.55
C PRO A 166 -7.91 10.56 18.34
N ALA A 167 -7.75 11.77 17.80
CA ALA A 167 -8.63 12.87 18.20
C ALA A 167 -10.01 12.57 17.63
N SER A 168 -10.94 12.18 18.51
CA SER A 168 -12.40 12.24 18.33
C SER A 168 -12.92 11.97 16.90
N LEU A 169 -13.41 10.74 16.68
CA LEU A 169 -14.19 10.30 15.51
C LEU A 169 -15.55 11.01 15.39
N ASN A 170 -15.54 12.34 15.39
CA ASN A 170 -16.67 13.23 15.15
C ASN A 170 -16.29 14.27 14.11
N PHE A 171 -15.95 13.86 12.89
CA PHE A 171 -15.80 14.82 11.79
C PHE A 171 -16.35 14.28 10.48
N ALA A 172 -17.15 15.13 9.84
CA ALA A 172 -17.82 14.90 8.57
C ALA A 172 -16.87 14.33 7.50
N LEU A 173 -17.38 13.35 6.73
CA LEU A 173 -16.73 12.76 5.56
C LEU A 173 -16.48 13.84 4.48
N GLY A 174 -15.40 14.59 4.61
CA GLY A 174 -14.95 15.59 3.63
C GLY A 174 -13.66 15.18 2.93
N GLY A 175 -13.38 15.79 1.77
CA GLY A 175 -12.12 15.58 1.01
C GLY A 175 -10.84 15.89 1.80
N GLN A 176 -10.94 16.60 2.93
CA GLN A 176 -9.83 16.86 3.84
C GLN A 176 -9.32 15.57 4.52
N MET A 177 -10.20 14.69 4.99
CA MET A 177 -9.80 13.42 5.62
C MET A 177 -9.13 12.49 4.60
N ARG A 178 -9.66 12.44 3.36
CA ARG A 178 -9.00 11.71 2.26
C ARG A 178 -7.61 12.26 1.95
N ARG A 179 -7.44 13.59 1.93
CA ARG A 179 -6.13 14.23 1.73
C ARG A 179 -5.16 13.92 2.87
N GLU A 180 -5.64 13.86 4.10
CA GLU A 180 -4.79 13.57 5.26
C GLU A 180 -4.39 12.10 5.29
N LEU A 181 -5.32 11.17 5.04
CA LEU A 181 -5.02 9.73 4.86
C LEU A 181 -4.01 9.51 3.72
N ARG A 182 -4.24 10.14 2.55
CA ARG A 182 -3.31 10.13 1.42
C ARG A 182 -1.91 10.62 1.84
N ARG A 183 -1.85 11.74 2.56
CA ARG A 183 -0.59 12.34 3.02
C ARG A 183 0.12 11.45 4.03
N GLN A 184 -0.61 10.79 4.93
CA GLN A 184 -0.08 9.88 5.93
C GLN A 184 0.50 8.61 5.32
N ILE A 185 -0.25 7.97 4.40
CA ILE A 185 0.23 6.83 3.61
C ILE A 185 1.52 7.24 2.89
N MET A 186 1.50 8.35 2.14
CA MET A 186 2.66 8.83 1.38
C MET A 186 3.89 9.15 2.24
N LYS A 187 3.74 9.88 3.36
CA LYS A 187 4.85 10.37 4.19
C LYS A 187 5.68 9.24 4.81
N ARG A 188 5.06 8.09 5.04
CA ARG A 188 5.65 6.98 5.80
C ARG A 188 5.97 5.76 4.94
N THR A 189 5.22 5.51 3.85
CA THR A 189 5.70 4.65 2.76
C THR A 189 7.05 5.14 2.24
N LEU A 190 7.23 6.47 2.08
CA LEU A 190 8.51 7.05 1.68
C LEU A 190 9.62 6.93 2.75
N ARG A 191 9.26 6.79 4.03
CA ARG A 191 10.20 6.66 5.16
C ARG A 191 10.63 5.22 5.41
N ASN A 192 9.74 4.26 5.17
CA ASN A 192 10.00 2.82 5.27
C ASN A 192 10.43 2.21 3.92
N LEU A 193 10.50 3.04 2.87
CA LEU A 193 10.97 2.69 1.53
C LEU A 193 12.35 1.98 1.51
N PRO A 194 13.31 2.24 2.43
CA PRO A 194 14.58 1.51 2.44
C PRO A 194 14.46 0.01 2.80
N ASN A 195 13.33 -0.43 3.38
CA ASN A 195 13.08 -1.82 3.77
C ASN A 195 12.03 -2.54 2.89
N LEU A 196 11.55 -1.90 1.82
CA LEU A 196 10.81 -2.60 0.75
C LEU A 196 11.84 -3.25 -0.19
N THR A 197 12.48 -4.31 0.30
CA THR A 197 13.31 -5.18 -0.55
C THR A 197 12.40 -5.75 -1.65
N PRO A 198 12.80 -5.72 -2.94
CA PRO A 198 11.86 -5.90 -4.05
C PRO A 198 11.15 -7.26 -4.00
N PHE A 199 9.83 -7.30 -4.22
CA PHE A 199 8.98 -8.49 -4.35
C PHE A 199 9.25 -9.29 -5.65
N MET A 200 10.52 -9.40 -6.06
CA MET A 200 10.94 -9.97 -7.33
C MET A 200 11.85 -11.19 -7.15
N ILE A 201 11.43 -12.14 -6.31
CA ILE A 201 12.17 -13.41 -6.11
C ILE A 201 11.23 -14.59 -6.40
N GLY A 202 10.56 -14.59 -7.55
CA GLY A 202 9.73 -15.71 -8.00
C GLY A 202 8.49 -15.97 -7.15
N ALA A 203 7.62 -16.85 -7.67
CA ALA A 203 6.31 -17.13 -7.07
C ALA A 203 6.38 -17.63 -5.62
N ALA A 204 7.33 -18.52 -5.30
CA ALA A 204 7.42 -19.15 -3.98
C ALA A 204 7.81 -18.15 -2.88
N VAL A 205 8.79 -17.27 -3.14
CA VAL A 205 9.21 -16.27 -2.15
C VAL A 205 8.17 -15.17 -2.01
N GLY A 206 7.57 -14.73 -3.12
CA GLY A 206 6.45 -13.77 -3.10
C GLY A 206 5.27 -14.29 -2.27
N ALA A 207 4.92 -15.58 -2.41
CA ALA A 207 3.91 -16.23 -1.60
C ALA A 207 4.29 -16.28 -0.11
N PHE A 208 5.51 -16.70 0.20
CA PHE A 208 5.99 -16.84 1.58
C PHE A 208 6.02 -15.51 2.33
N ILE A 209 6.56 -14.46 1.71
CA ILE A 209 6.66 -13.12 2.33
C ILE A 209 5.27 -12.57 2.61
N ASN A 210 4.36 -12.61 1.63
CA ASN A 210 3.00 -12.11 1.81
C ASN A 210 2.26 -12.88 2.92
N ARG A 211 2.38 -14.21 2.94
CA ARG A 211 1.83 -15.05 4.01
C ARG A 211 2.35 -14.64 5.40
N ARG A 212 3.67 -14.44 5.52
CA ARG A 212 4.34 -14.08 6.77
C ARG A 212 3.92 -12.70 7.26
N ASP A 213 3.87 -11.72 6.37
CA ASP A 213 3.49 -10.34 6.70
C ASP A 213 2.04 -10.24 7.14
N THR A 214 1.12 -10.89 6.42
CA THR A 214 -0.29 -10.95 6.81
C THR A 214 -0.47 -11.66 8.16
N GLY A 215 0.30 -12.72 8.43
CA GLY A 215 0.31 -13.37 9.74
C GLY A 215 0.75 -12.44 10.87
N LYS A 216 1.83 -11.67 10.68
CA LYS A 216 2.31 -10.68 11.66
C LYS A 216 1.33 -9.56 11.89
N LEU A 217 0.68 -9.06 10.83
CA LEU A 217 -0.39 -8.08 10.91
C LEU A 217 -1.52 -8.60 11.81
N ALA A 218 -1.99 -9.82 11.53
CA ALA A 218 -3.07 -10.44 12.28
C ALA A 218 -2.72 -10.62 13.76
N GLU A 219 -1.49 -11.04 14.07
CA GLU A 219 -1.04 -11.23 15.45
C GLU A 219 -1.11 -9.92 16.25
N ARG A 220 -0.65 -8.80 15.68
CA ARG A 220 -0.69 -7.49 16.34
C ARG A 220 -2.12 -6.98 16.54
N ILE A 221 -2.94 -7.04 15.49
CA ILE A 221 -4.37 -6.67 15.56
C ILE A 221 -5.09 -7.51 16.63
N ARG A 222 -4.92 -8.83 16.63
CA ARG A 222 -5.57 -9.69 17.62
C ARG A 222 -5.10 -9.41 19.03
N LYS A 223 -3.81 -9.11 19.23
CA LYS A 223 -3.29 -8.72 20.53
C LYS A 223 -3.99 -7.47 21.07
N ASP A 224 -4.22 -6.47 20.24
CA ASP A 224 -4.92 -5.24 20.61
C ASP A 224 -6.42 -5.48 20.87
N LEU A 225 -7.09 -6.21 19.96
CA LEU A 225 -8.52 -6.51 20.09
C LEU A 225 -8.85 -7.38 21.31
N ARG A 226 -7.99 -8.34 21.65
CA ARG A 226 -8.15 -9.17 22.86
C ARG A 226 -8.16 -8.34 24.14
N ALA A 227 -7.43 -7.22 24.18
CA ALA A 227 -7.38 -6.37 25.37
C ALA A 227 -8.71 -5.66 25.66
N HIS A 228 -9.58 -5.52 24.65
CA HIS A 228 -10.84 -4.79 24.75
C HIS A 228 -12.05 -5.64 24.35
N GLN A 229 -11.87 -6.95 24.18
CA GLN A 229 -12.89 -7.85 23.64
C GLN A 229 -14.20 -7.77 24.40
N ILE A 230 -15.31 -7.75 23.66
CA ILE A 230 -16.65 -7.90 24.22
C ILE A 230 -17.07 -9.37 24.05
N PRO A 231 -17.40 -10.08 25.15
CA PRO A 231 -17.92 -11.45 25.10
C PRO A 231 -19.17 -11.56 24.21
N TRP A 232 -19.29 -12.66 23.45
CA TRP A 232 -20.39 -12.82 22.49
C TRP A 232 -21.77 -12.86 23.13
N ASP A 233 -21.89 -13.36 24.36
CA ASP A 233 -23.09 -13.35 25.18
C ASP A 233 -23.51 -11.94 25.61
N ALA A 234 -22.57 -11.00 25.73
CA ALA A 234 -22.83 -9.60 26.04
C ALA A 234 -23.16 -8.73 24.81
N LEU A 235 -23.05 -9.27 23.59
CA LEU A 235 -23.30 -8.50 22.36
C LEU A 235 -24.82 -8.33 22.09
N PRO A 236 -25.26 -7.16 21.59
CA PRO A 236 -26.66 -6.97 21.21
C PRO A 236 -27.11 -8.02 20.18
N GLY A 237 -28.17 -8.76 20.46
CA GLY A 237 -28.68 -9.85 19.60
C GLY A 237 -28.10 -11.24 19.88
N SER A 238 -27.40 -11.44 21.00
CA SER A 238 -26.89 -12.73 21.47
C SER A 238 -27.90 -13.57 22.26
N ALA A 239 -29.02 -12.97 22.69
CA ALA A 239 -30.04 -13.66 23.45
C ALA A 239 -30.60 -14.84 22.63
N PRO A 240 -30.71 -16.04 23.21
CA PRO A 240 -31.49 -17.11 22.60
C PRO A 240 -32.91 -16.56 22.39
N ASP A 241 -33.49 -16.77 21.20
CA ASP A 241 -34.93 -16.59 21.02
C ASP A 241 -35.62 -17.37 22.14
N ALA A 242 -36.25 -16.64 23.08
CA ALA A 242 -37.03 -17.27 24.12
C ALA A 242 -38.10 -18.11 23.41
N PRO A 243 -38.25 -19.41 23.74
CA PRO A 243 -39.31 -20.19 23.14
C PRO A 243 -40.64 -19.52 23.48
N PRO A 244 -41.62 -19.50 22.54
CA PRO A 244 -42.93 -18.96 22.84
C PRO A 244 -43.48 -19.71 24.07
N HIS A 245 -43.84 -18.94 25.09
CA HIS A 245 -44.61 -19.45 26.21
C HIS A 245 -46.02 -19.74 25.69
N ASP A 246 -46.32 -21.03 25.50
CA ASP A 246 -47.68 -21.57 25.51
C ASP A 246 -47.91 -22.32 26.82
#